data_AF-A0A538AL95-F1
#
_entry.id   AF-A0A538AL95-F1
#
_cell.length_a   1.000
_cell.length_b   1.000
_cell.length_c   1.000
_cell.angle_alpha   90.00
_cell.angle_beta   90.00
_cell.angle_gamma   90.00
#
_symmetry.space_group_name_H-M   'P 1'
#
loop_
_entity.id
_entity.type
_entity.pdbx_description
1 polymer ?
#
loop_
_entity_poly.entity_id
_entity_poly.type
_entity_poly.pdbx_seq_one_letter_code
_entity_poly.pdbx_strand_id
1 'polypeptide(L)'
;MSKKNELLKMEEERWNEMYSLLDRVPDWEKPGVADEWSAKDLLGHVAAWHACTMDRLEQFRMRGEMPKAPPDIDAFNAVTCEQNKDLSLHDVKVIAGASRHRFREELAMLKDEDAEKLERVIYGNAHGHYEEHIPQIEAYLAKENA
;
A
#
# COMPACT_ATOMS: atom_id res chain seq x y z
N MET A 1 24.26 -2.24 4.73
CA MET A 1 22.89 -2.72 5.05
C MET A 1 22.48 -3.63 3.90
N SER A 2 21.82 -4.75 4.16
CA SER A 2 21.36 -5.64 3.07
C SER A 2 20.21 -4.98 2.30
N LYS A 3 20.02 -5.29 1.02
CA LYS A 3 18.92 -4.72 0.21
C LYS A 3 17.55 -4.98 0.85
N LYS A 4 17.33 -6.19 1.35
CA LYS A 4 16.11 -6.54 2.08
C LYS A 4 15.83 -5.60 3.26
N ASN A 5 16.84 -5.35 4.08
CA ASN A 5 16.69 -4.48 5.26
C ASN A 5 16.50 -3.01 4.86
N GLU A 6 17.11 -2.57 3.76
CA GLU A 6 16.87 -1.25 3.18
C GLU A 6 15.40 -1.10 2.76
N LEU A 7 14.85 -2.06 2.00
CA LEU A 7 13.46 -2.00 1.54
C LEU A 7 12.45 -2.06 2.71
N LEU A 8 12.71 -2.89 3.72
CA LEU A 8 11.88 -2.93 4.93
C LEU A 8 11.91 -1.60 5.70
N LYS A 9 13.06 -0.94 5.73
CA LYS A 9 13.22 0.36 6.39
C LYS A 9 12.49 1.46 5.60
N MET A 10 12.70 1.54 4.29
CA MET A 10 12.03 2.54 3.43
C MET A 10 10.51 2.39 3.48
N GLU A 11 10.02 1.15 3.43
CA GLU A 11 8.59 0.87 3.61
C GLU A 11 8.05 1.36 4.95
N GLU A 12 8.77 1.12 6.05
CA GLU A 12 8.33 1.56 7.37
C GLU A 12 8.30 3.08 7.49
N GLU A 13 9.35 3.76 7.03
CA GLU A 13 9.45 5.22 7.09
C GLU A 13 8.35 5.90 6.29
N ARG A 14 8.14 5.47 5.03
CA ARG A 14 7.11 6.05 4.16
C ARG A 14 5.69 5.67 4.60
N TRP A 15 5.47 4.47 5.12
CA TRP A 15 4.16 4.09 5.69
C TRP A 15 3.81 4.98 6.88
N ASN A 16 4.74 5.16 7.82
CA ASN A 16 4.51 5.95 9.02
C ASN A 16 4.22 7.42 8.66
N GLU A 17 4.93 7.99 7.69
CA GLU A 17 4.65 9.33 7.17
C GLU A 17 3.24 9.42 6.58
N MET A 18 2.90 8.58 5.59
CA MET A 18 1.59 8.58 4.95
C MET A 18 0.46 8.38 5.97
N TYR A 19 0.60 7.39 6.86
CA TYR A 19 -0.42 7.08 7.86
C TYR A 19 -0.59 8.21 8.88
N SER A 20 0.50 8.90 9.26
CA SER A 20 0.42 10.08 10.14
C SER A 20 -0.29 11.27 9.49
N LEU A 21 -0.20 11.41 8.16
CA LEU A 21 -0.95 12.42 7.42
C LEU A 21 -2.44 12.04 7.33
N LEU A 22 -2.75 10.78 7.05
CA LEU A 22 -4.12 10.26 7.05
C LEU A 22 -4.80 10.44 8.42
N ASP A 23 -4.09 10.24 9.53
CA ASP A 23 -4.64 10.41 10.88
C ASP A 23 -5.07 11.86 11.18
N ARG A 24 -4.54 12.83 10.42
CA ARG A 24 -4.92 14.25 10.52
C ARG A 24 -6.14 14.60 9.68
N VAL A 25 -6.63 13.71 8.81
CA VAL A 25 -7.83 13.93 8.00
C VAL A 25 -9.06 13.91 8.91
N PRO A 26 -9.86 14.99 8.95
CA PRO A 26 -10.96 15.12 9.92
C PRO A 26 -12.17 14.23 9.61
N ASP A 27 -12.44 14.01 8.33
CA ASP A 27 -13.50 13.12 7.84
C ASP A 27 -12.88 12.12 6.85
N TRP A 28 -12.74 10.87 7.29
CA TRP A 28 -12.11 9.81 6.52
C TRP A 28 -12.97 9.29 5.37
N GLU A 29 -14.28 9.58 5.38
CA GLU A 29 -15.21 9.11 4.35
C GLU A 29 -15.56 10.20 3.33
N LYS A 30 -15.18 11.46 3.60
CA LYS A 30 -15.32 12.57 2.65
C LYS A 30 -14.41 12.35 1.42
N PRO A 31 -14.97 12.33 0.19
CA PRO A 31 -14.19 12.30 -1.05
C PRO A 31 -13.28 13.52 -1.21
N GLY A 32 -12.18 13.36 -1.96
CA GLY A 32 -11.31 14.49 -2.35
C GLY A 32 -9.86 14.40 -1.87
N VAL A 33 -9.49 13.34 -1.14
CA VAL A 33 -8.12 13.16 -0.63
C VAL A 33 -7.15 12.82 -1.77
N ALA A 34 -7.57 11.93 -2.67
CA ALA A 34 -6.87 11.59 -3.90
C ALA A 34 -7.88 11.52 -5.04
N ASP A 35 -7.95 12.56 -5.86
CA ASP A 35 -9.03 12.76 -6.84
C ASP A 35 -10.42 12.61 -6.22
N GLU A 36 -11.20 11.59 -6.60
CA GLU A 36 -12.54 11.33 -6.07
C GLU A 36 -12.53 10.40 -4.83
N TRP A 37 -11.36 9.94 -4.37
CA TRP A 37 -11.24 9.01 -3.26
C TRP A 37 -11.19 9.71 -1.91
N SER A 38 -11.84 9.11 -0.91
CA SER A 38 -11.70 9.47 0.49
C SER A 38 -10.41 8.90 1.10
N ALA A 39 -10.05 9.31 2.32
CA ALA A 39 -8.93 8.70 3.05
C ALA A 39 -9.15 7.20 3.31
N LYS A 40 -10.40 6.79 3.56
CA LYS A 40 -10.78 5.37 3.69
C LYS A 40 -10.53 4.61 2.39
N ASP A 41 -10.98 5.15 1.26
CA ASP A 41 -10.80 4.51 -0.05
C ASP A 41 -9.31 4.37 -0.39
N LEU A 42 -8.54 5.42 -0.16
CA LEU A 42 -7.10 5.44 -0.39
C LEU A 42 -6.36 4.39 0.46
N LEU A 43 -6.69 4.28 1.75
CA LEU A 43 -6.08 3.26 2.62
C LEU A 43 -6.47 1.84 2.17
N GLY A 44 -7.73 1.65 1.79
CA GLY A 44 -8.21 0.38 1.26
C GLY A 44 -7.54 0.00 -0.06
N HIS A 45 -7.28 0.97 -0.94
CA HIS A 45 -6.54 0.80 -2.18
C HIS A 45 -5.10 0.32 -1.91
N VAL A 46 -4.39 0.99 -1.00
CA VAL A 46 -3.04 0.57 -0.58
C VAL A 46 -3.06 -0.84 0.03
N ALA A 47 -4.05 -1.13 0.87
CA ALA A 47 -4.20 -2.45 1.51
C ALA A 47 -4.37 -3.58 0.48
N ALA A 48 -5.09 -3.32 -0.62
CA ALA A 48 -5.29 -4.30 -1.69
C ALA A 48 -3.98 -4.58 -2.45
N TRP A 49 -3.13 -3.58 -2.68
CA TRP A 49 -1.82 -3.77 -3.29
C TRP A 49 -0.85 -4.54 -2.39
N HIS A 50 -0.92 -4.36 -1.06
CA HIS A 50 -0.19 -5.22 -0.13
C HIS A 50 -0.63 -6.67 -0.22
N ALA A 51 -1.93 -6.93 -0.22
CA ALA A 51 -2.47 -8.29 -0.32
C ALA A 51 -2.10 -8.95 -1.67
N CYS A 52 -2.19 -8.21 -2.77
CA CYS A 52 -1.72 -8.69 -4.07
C CYS A 52 -0.23 -9.00 -4.06
N THR A 53 0.58 -8.16 -3.42
CA THR A 53 2.04 -8.31 -3.43
C THR A 53 2.51 -9.41 -2.49
N MET A 54 1.91 -9.58 -1.30
CA MET A 54 2.25 -10.68 -0.39
C MET A 54 2.00 -12.04 -1.06
N ASP A 55 0.87 -12.23 -1.73
CA ASP A 55 0.52 -13.49 -2.41
C ASP A 55 1.52 -13.80 -3.54
N ARG A 56 2.01 -12.76 -4.22
CA ARG A 56 3.00 -12.90 -5.29
C ARG A 56 4.39 -13.22 -4.74
N LEU A 57 4.78 -12.58 -3.63
CA LEU A 57 6.04 -12.86 -2.95
C LEU A 57 6.07 -14.27 -2.38
N GLU A 58 4.99 -14.72 -1.74
CA GLU A 58 4.86 -16.10 -1.24
C GLU A 58 5.05 -17.11 -2.39
N GLN A 59 4.32 -16.92 -3.50
CA GLN A 59 4.45 -17.78 -4.68
C GLN A 59 5.86 -17.77 -5.28
N PHE A 60 6.49 -16.60 -5.34
CA PHE A 60 7.89 -16.48 -5.76
C PHE A 60 8.81 -17.30 -4.86
N ARG A 61 8.66 -17.22 -3.53
CA ARG A 61 9.48 -18.02 -2.60
C ARG A 61 9.26 -19.51 -2.76
N MET A 62 8.04 -19.93 -3.08
CA MET A 62 7.70 -21.35 -3.27
C MET A 62 8.18 -21.92 -4.60
N ARG A 63 8.15 -21.12 -5.68
CA ARG A 63 8.31 -21.61 -7.06
C ARG A 63 9.51 -21.02 -7.80
N GLY A 64 10.13 -19.97 -7.27
CA GLY A 64 11.22 -19.22 -7.90
C GLY A 64 10.78 -18.27 -9.01
N GLU A 65 9.48 -18.18 -9.29
CA GLU A 65 8.91 -17.36 -10.37
C GLU A 65 7.86 -16.41 -9.82
N MET A 66 7.99 -15.12 -10.13
CA MET A 66 7.07 -14.09 -9.66
C MET A 66 5.81 -14.13 -10.54
N PRO A 67 4.62 -14.33 -9.98
CA PRO A 67 3.40 -14.25 -10.77
C PRO A 67 3.25 -12.86 -11.39
N LYS A 68 2.63 -12.83 -12.57
CA LYS A 68 2.29 -11.57 -13.24
C LYS A 68 1.41 -10.72 -12.31
N ALA A 69 1.66 -9.42 -12.31
CA ALA A 69 0.72 -8.47 -11.71
C ALA A 69 -0.64 -8.57 -12.42
N PRO A 70 -1.73 -8.08 -11.80
CA PRO A 70 -3.01 -7.91 -12.49
C PRO A 70 -2.76 -7.22 -13.85
N PRO A 71 -3.24 -7.81 -14.96
CA PRO A 71 -2.94 -7.29 -16.30
C PRO A 71 -3.63 -5.96 -16.57
N ASP A 72 -4.72 -5.70 -15.86
CA ASP A 72 -5.52 -4.47 -15.92
C ASP A 72 -5.55 -3.85 -14.52
N ILE A 73 -4.74 -2.81 -14.33
CA ILE A 73 -4.60 -2.08 -13.07
C ILE A 73 -5.90 -1.32 -12.76
N ASP A 74 -6.55 -0.76 -13.77
CA ASP A 74 -7.78 0.01 -13.59
C ASP A 74 -8.93 -0.90 -13.16
N ALA A 75 -9.05 -2.08 -13.78
CA ALA A 75 -10.02 -3.08 -13.36
C ALA A 75 -9.75 -3.59 -11.95
N PHE A 76 -8.48 -3.82 -11.58
CA PHE A 76 -8.11 -4.20 -10.21
C PHE A 76 -8.49 -3.10 -9.20
N ASN A 77 -8.19 -1.85 -9.52
CA ASN A 77 -8.53 -0.70 -8.68
C ASN A 77 -10.05 -0.53 -8.55
N ALA A 78 -10.80 -0.70 -9.63
CA ALA A 78 -12.26 -0.62 -9.62
C ALA A 78 -12.89 -1.72 -8.75
N VAL A 79 -12.42 -2.96 -8.88
CA VAL A 79 -12.93 -4.09 -8.08
C VAL A 79 -12.62 -3.89 -6.59
N THR A 80 -11.39 -3.52 -6.26
CA THR A 80 -10.98 -3.35 -4.86
C THR A 80 -11.63 -2.11 -4.23
N CYS A 81 -11.81 -1.03 -4.99
CA CYS A 81 -12.61 0.12 -4.57
C CYS A 81 -14.05 -0.28 -4.27
N GLU A 82 -14.71 -1.04 -5.17
CA GLU A 82 -16.09 -1.50 -4.95
C GLU A 82 -16.20 -2.38 -3.70
N GLN A 83 -15.26 -3.31 -3.49
CA GLN A 83 -15.22 -4.15 -2.29
C GLN A 83 -15.03 -3.33 -1.00
N ASN A 84 -14.27 -2.23 -1.07
CA ASN A 84 -14.01 -1.37 0.09
C ASN A 84 -15.20 -0.48 0.48
N LYS A 85 -16.15 -0.20 -0.44
CA LYS A 85 -17.30 0.68 -0.16
C LYS A 85 -18.19 0.15 0.97
N ASP A 86 -18.38 -1.16 1.02
CA ASP A 86 -19.22 -1.83 2.01
C ASP A 86 -18.53 -2.00 3.37
N LEU A 87 -17.23 -1.71 3.45
CA LEU A 87 -16.45 -1.85 4.69
C LEU A 87 -16.54 -0.61 5.57
N SER A 88 -16.60 -0.84 6.87
CA SER A 88 -16.44 0.23 7.84
C SER A 88 -15.00 0.76 7.83
N LEU A 89 -14.81 2.01 8.23
CA LEU A 89 -13.47 2.57 8.42
C LEU A 89 -12.59 1.70 9.36
N HIS A 90 -13.20 1.13 10.40
CA HIS A 90 -12.49 0.24 11.32
C HIS A 90 -11.97 -1.00 10.59
N ASP A 91 -12.81 -1.65 9.80
CA ASP A 91 -12.42 -2.85 9.05
C ASP A 91 -11.33 -2.54 8.02
N VAL A 92 -11.43 -1.41 7.32
CA VAL A 92 -10.38 -0.97 6.37
C VAL A 92 -9.04 -0.78 7.09
N LYS A 93 -9.02 -0.15 8.27
CA LYS A 93 -7.78 0.01 9.07
C LYS A 93 -7.22 -1.34 9.52
N VAL A 94 -8.08 -2.26 9.96
CA VAL A 94 -7.69 -3.62 10.36
C VAL A 94 -7.09 -4.39 9.17
N ILE A 95 -7.76 -4.37 8.02
CA ILE A 95 -7.32 -5.03 6.79
C ILE A 95 -5.98 -4.46 6.32
N ALA A 96 -5.83 -3.13 6.31
CA ALA A 96 -4.59 -2.47 5.91
C ALA A 96 -3.41 -2.83 6.82
N GLY A 97 -3.64 -2.87 8.14
CA GLY A 97 -2.64 -3.33 9.10
C GLY A 97 -2.24 -4.80 8.87
N ALA A 98 -3.22 -5.68 8.67
CA ALA A 98 -2.99 -7.10 8.46
C ALA A 98 -2.27 -7.39 7.14
N SER A 99 -2.69 -6.79 6.03
CA SER A 99 -2.08 -6.98 4.71
C SER A 99 -0.66 -6.42 4.67
N ARG A 100 -0.42 -5.25 5.26
CA ARG A 100 0.93 -4.70 5.42
C ARG A 100 1.82 -5.61 6.25
N HIS A 101 1.33 -6.12 7.38
CA HIS A 101 2.09 -7.01 8.24
C HIS A 101 2.54 -8.26 7.48
N ARG A 102 1.61 -8.93 6.78
CA ARG A 102 1.90 -10.10 5.95
C ARG A 102 2.86 -9.80 4.80
N PHE A 103 2.67 -8.69 4.10
CA PHE A 103 3.60 -8.22 3.07
C PHE A 103 5.03 -8.09 3.63
N ARG A 104 5.20 -7.47 4.81
CA ARG A 104 6.51 -7.33 5.46
C ARG A 104 7.11 -8.67 5.89
N GLU A 105 6.30 -9.62 6.33
CA GLU A 105 6.77 -10.99 6.63
C GLU A 105 7.36 -11.66 5.38
N GLU A 106 6.64 -11.61 4.26
CA GLU A 106 7.13 -12.19 2.99
C GLU A 106 8.40 -11.51 2.49
N LEU A 107 8.46 -10.17 2.57
CA LEU A 107 9.67 -9.42 2.25
C LEU A 107 10.84 -9.81 3.17
N ALA A 108 10.60 -9.96 4.48
CA ALA A 108 11.63 -10.36 5.44
C ALA A 108 12.17 -11.78 5.20
N MET A 109 11.38 -12.65 4.59
CA MET A 109 11.76 -14.01 4.23
C MET A 109 12.53 -14.12 2.90
N LEU A 110 12.64 -13.04 2.12
CA LEU A 110 13.45 -13.05 0.91
C LEU A 110 14.95 -13.20 1.23
N LYS A 111 15.67 -13.79 0.29
CA LYS A 111 17.12 -13.65 0.20
C LYS A 111 17.44 -12.26 -0.33
N ASP A 112 18.63 -11.74 -0.01
CA ASP A 112 19.02 -10.39 -0.43
C ASP A 112 19.08 -10.25 -1.96
N GLU A 113 19.60 -11.27 -2.65
CA GLU A 113 19.64 -11.35 -4.11
C GLU A 113 18.24 -11.31 -4.76
N ASP A 114 17.23 -11.83 -4.09
CA ASP A 114 15.86 -11.81 -4.58
C ASP A 114 15.17 -10.49 -4.26
N ALA A 115 15.49 -9.89 -3.11
CA ALA A 115 15.07 -8.53 -2.78
C ALA A 115 15.60 -7.50 -3.79
N GLU A 116 16.85 -7.65 -4.26
CA GLU A 116 17.42 -6.84 -5.34
C GLU A 116 16.67 -7.03 -6.66
N LYS A 117 16.42 -8.27 -7.07
CA LYS A 117 15.67 -8.57 -8.31
C LYS A 117 14.24 -8.02 -8.28
N LEU A 118 13.60 -8.05 -7.10
CA LEU A 118 12.20 -7.68 -6.92
C LEU A 118 12.01 -6.22 -6.45
N GLU A 119 13.09 -5.46 -6.29
CA GLU A 119 13.07 -4.08 -5.76
C GLU A 119 12.02 -3.21 -6.43
N ARG A 120 11.94 -3.24 -7.77
CA ARG A 120 10.96 -2.44 -8.52
C ARG A 120 9.50 -2.82 -8.22
N VAL A 121 9.23 -4.11 -8.01
CA VAL A 121 7.90 -4.60 -7.66
C VAL A 121 7.54 -4.19 -6.24
N ILE A 122 8.49 -4.31 -5.32
CA ILE A 122 8.33 -3.91 -3.92
C ILE A 122 8.13 -2.39 -3.82
N TYR A 123 8.94 -1.59 -4.52
CA TYR A 123 8.82 -0.13 -4.58
C TYR A 123 7.42 0.29 -5.04
N GLY A 124 6.97 -0.20 -6.20
CA GLY A 124 5.71 0.21 -6.81
C GLY A 124 4.44 -0.23 -6.06
N ASN A 125 4.54 -1.14 -5.09
CA ASN A 125 3.40 -1.61 -4.30
C ASN A 125 3.52 -1.30 -2.80
N ALA A 126 4.55 -0.55 -2.40
CA ALA A 126 4.79 -0.16 -1.01
C ALA A 126 5.32 1.28 -0.93
N HIS A 127 6.58 1.52 -0.55
CA HIS A 127 7.09 2.88 -0.31
C HIS A 127 6.96 3.83 -1.50
N GLY A 128 7.15 3.37 -2.74
CA GLY A 128 6.92 4.19 -3.92
C GLY A 128 5.45 4.54 -4.14
N HIS A 129 4.54 3.63 -3.75
CA HIS A 129 3.10 3.87 -3.80
C HIS A 129 2.66 4.87 -2.72
N TYR A 130 3.25 4.80 -1.52
CA TYR A 130 3.01 5.81 -0.49
C TYR A 130 3.54 7.18 -0.92
N GLU A 131 4.73 7.23 -1.54
CA GLU A 131 5.33 8.46 -2.08
C GLU A 131 4.44 9.16 -3.11
N GLU A 132 3.68 8.40 -3.91
CA GLU A 132 2.71 8.94 -4.87
C GLU A 132 1.55 9.67 -4.17
N HIS A 133 1.06 9.11 -3.07
CA HIS A 133 -0.14 9.59 -2.38
C HIS A 133 0.11 10.63 -1.30
N ILE A 134 1.30 10.68 -0.70
CA ILE A 134 1.67 11.67 0.32
C ILE A 134 1.36 13.10 -0.14
N PRO A 135 1.80 13.57 -1.33
CA PRO A 135 1.50 14.93 -1.79
C PRO A 135 0.00 15.22 -1.96
N GLN A 136 -0.80 14.21 -2.31
CA GLN A 136 -2.25 14.37 -2.45
C GLN A 136 -2.91 14.60 -1.08
N ILE A 137 -2.52 13.82 -0.07
CA ILE A 137 -3.00 13.97 1.30
C ILE A 137 -2.58 15.34 1.87
N GLU A 138 -1.33 15.74 1.65
CA GLU A 138 -0.84 17.07 2.06
C GLU A 138 -1.64 18.21 1.43
N ALA A 139 -1.90 18.12 0.12
CA ALA A 139 -2.69 19.11 -0.61
C ALA A 139 -4.14 19.19 -0.09
N TYR A 140 -4.75 18.06 0.26
CA TYR A 140 -6.07 18.03 0.89
C TYR A 140 -6.06 18.72 2.25
N LEU A 141 -5.12 18.38 3.13
CA LEU A 141 -4.99 18.98 4.46
C LEU A 141 -4.72 20.49 4.39
N ALA A 142 -3.94 20.95 3.41
CA ALA A 142 -3.69 22.37 3.23
C ALA A 142 -4.97 23.15 2.87
N LYS A 143 -5.88 22.56 2.09
CA LYS A 143 -7.17 23.17 1.72
C LYS A 143 -8.14 23.22 2.89
N GLU A 144 -8.19 22.18 3.73
CA GLU A 144 -9.09 22.14 4.89
C GLU A 144 -8.67 23.12 6.02
N ASN A 145 -7.41 23.55 6.03
CA ASN A 145 -6.89 24.53 7.00
C ASN A 145 -6.86 25.98 6.48
N ALA A 146 -7.31 26.22 5.24
CA ALA A 146 -7.36 27.54 4.62
C ALA A 146 -8.69 28.27 4.90
#